data_AF-A0A955VJJ5-F1
#
_entry.id   AF-A0A955VJJ5-F1
#
_cell.length_a   1.000
_cell.length_b   1.000
_cell.length_c   1.000
_cell.angle_alpha   90.00
_cell.angle_beta   90.00
_cell.angle_gamma   90.00
#
_symmetry.space_group_name_H-M   'P 1'
#
loop_
_entity.id
_entity.type
_entity.pdbx_description
1 polymer ?
#
loop_
_entity_poly.entity_id
_entity_poly.type
_entity_poly.pdbx_seq_one_letter_code
_entity_poly.pdbx_strand_id
1 'polypeptide(L)'
;MLRRSALIMVLVALLFGCQGNNPVDDTTLVEQMDSDGDPFVTPEKLLAPPADELGKTDSGTYPSIRWQTNTKATQVWKASNKWEDTDTADAKKAGLAWSENSGLTWEQKYSRWIASLTETQSASDWYTYKTFVIKNPWGKELPSPKLECAEMAMFLRATFAAWYKLPFFIQSYGKTNSGTWVRTFLGHNGWYTSQGIAYHTGRNFALLYKDYSTMTVEQIDAQGWPHDSVLRKKRLGDDDQVDYIEPGARMGAYFDELYLNKRVGHFMILLLAYHGSAHLASPANTYNVAPESIRPGDIVLERWQAQGIGHTLIVKTVKDLSTEENGVKKTALMVELVSGSMPRRQGKWEDAVAAKRYLTNEYTGSNELDENGTPYAKLGGGHKRWRVTKAIGSWWVNTIMDADETFAIGDSDWDTIGKRPETFETILVNFSPDEQLKSLVANIESQRQHLRNYPASCSARTRREEYFADLYKLGEEKLGLTRAQIDQKYRKLEDYVLAELVYTKSKTCCFNSSTRQMFEAIMDLNVQRLSAYECQEVIVFKATAGGYDAFKRHAEEMGLTWVDWRADESCPQSGVQDDTQVDENPGFCSNPDPIVSTYEG
;
A
#
# COMPACT_ATOMS: atom_id res chain seq x y z
N MET A 1 -6.81 31.61 -72.08
CA MET A 1 -8.03 32.24 -71.52
C MET A 1 -8.26 31.58 -70.16
N LEU A 2 -8.22 32.18 -68.97
CA LEU A 2 -7.94 33.50 -68.38
C LEU A 2 -7.19 33.14 -67.05
N ARG A 3 -5.92 33.51 -66.86
CA ARG A 3 -5.42 34.68 -66.06
C ARG A 3 -5.82 34.62 -64.57
N ARG A 4 -4.94 34.70 -63.55
CA ARG A 4 -3.70 35.49 -63.31
C ARG A 4 -3.03 34.96 -62.01
N SER A 5 -1.70 34.76 -61.97
CA SER A 5 -0.68 35.69 -61.42
C SER A 5 -0.80 35.92 -59.91
N ALA A 6 0.15 35.49 -59.07
CA ALA A 6 1.33 36.24 -58.57
C ALA A 6 1.44 35.88 -57.06
N LEU A 7 2.54 35.89 -56.29
CA LEU A 7 3.86 36.49 -56.37
C LEU A 7 4.69 35.93 -55.16
N ILE A 8 6.02 35.80 -55.32
CA ILE A 8 7.11 35.97 -54.33
C ILE A 8 7.35 34.86 -53.25
N MET A 9 8.41 34.01 -53.31
CA MET A 9 9.88 34.22 -53.06
C MET A 9 10.15 34.65 -51.60
N VAL A 10 10.98 34.05 -50.72
CA VAL A 10 12.39 33.60 -50.75
C VAL A 10 12.59 32.78 -49.46
N LEU A 11 13.07 31.51 -49.49
CA LEU A 11 14.45 31.05 -49.19
C LEU A 11 14.98 31.50 -47.80
N VAL A 12 15.46 30.62 -46.91
CA VAL A 12 16.79 29.97 -46.87
C VAL A 12 16.74 28.94 -45.71
N ALA A 13 16.87 27.63 -45.97
CA ALA A 13 18.11 26.82 -45.95
C ALA A 13 18.55 26.45 -44.50
N LEU A 14 19.01 25.25 -44.13
CA LEU A 14 19.62 24.14 -44.85
C LEU A 14 19.43 22.83 -44.08
N LEU A 15 19.13 21.78 -44.84
CA LEU A 15 19.37 20.37 -44.51
C LEU A 15 20.84 20.03 -44.75
N PHE A 16 21.47 19.33 -43.80
CA PHE A 16 22.49 18.29 -43.95
C PHE A 16 22.58 17.64 -42.56
N GLY A 17 22.64 16.33 -42.36
CA GLY A 17 22.75 15.18 -43.24
C GLY A 17 23.03 13.97 -42.34
N CYS A 18 22.33 12.88 -42.62
CA CYS A 18 22.52 11.48 -42.21
C CYS A 18 23.63 11.13 -41.20
N GLN A 19 23.24 10.42 -40.12
CA GLN A 19 23.97 9.24 -39.64
C GLN A 19 23.11 8.36 -38.72
N GLY A 20 23.06 7.06 -39.05
CA GLY A 20 22.98 5.98 -38.06
C GLY A 20 21.60 5.58 -37.54
N ASN A 21 20.78 4.94 -38.38
CA ASN A 21 19.75 4.01 -37.88
C ASN A 21 20.46 2.81 -37.24
N ASN A 22 20.73 2.88 -35.94
CA ASN A 22 20.80 1.67 -35.13
C ASN A 22 19.36 1.25 -34.84
N PRO A 23 18.99 -0.01 -35.07
CA PRO A 23 17.74 -0.53 -34.53
C PRO A 23 17.90 -0.46 -33.01
N VAL A 24 17.22 0.49 -32.37
CA VAL A 24 16.94 0.35 -30.95
C VAL A 24 16.13 -0.92 -30.85
N ASP A 25 16.74 -1.92 -30.21
CA ASP A 25 16.13 -3.19 -29.87
C ASP A 25 14.97 -2.88 -28.91
N ASP A 26 13.80 -2.65 -29.50
CA ASP A 26 12.53 -2.25 -28.89
C ASP A 26 11.85 -3.46 -28.22
N THR A 27 12.61 -4.21 -27.44
CA THR A 27 12.18 -5.45 -26.77
C THR A 27 12.08 -5.31 -25.26
N THR A 28 12.24 -4.10 -24.69
CA THR A 28 12.21 -3.87 -23.24
C THR A 28 10.98 -3.12 -22.71
N LEU A 29 10.01 -2.82 -23.57
CA LEU A 29 8.65 -2.54 -23.16
C LEU A 29 7.77 -3.68 -23.69
N VAL A 30 7.74 -4.80 -22.97
CA VAL A 30 6.48 -5.56 -22.90
C VAL A 30 5.52 -4.61 -22.21
N GLU A 31 4.94 -3.76 -23.06
CA GLU A 31 3.88 -2.83 -22.77
C GLU A 31 2.95 -3.53 -21.80
N GLN A 32 2.68 -2.86 -20.69
CA GLN A 32 1.48 -3.12 -19.92
C GLN A 32 0.36 -2.99 -20.95
N MET A 33 0.00 -4.06 -21.65
CA MET A 33 -1.09 -4.07 -22.60
C MET A 33 -2.34 -4.40 -21.80
N ASP A 34 -3.42 -3.71 -22.09
CA ASP A 34 -4.72 -4.13 -21.62
C ASP A 34 -5.11 -5.48 -22.24
N SER A 35 -6.32 -5.96 -21.99
CA SER A 35 -6.73 -7.27 -22.50
C SER A 35 -6.83 -7.36 -24.03
N ASP A 36 -6.73 -6.23 -24.75
CA ASP A 36 -6.94 -6.13 -26.20
C ASP A 36 -5.63 -5.87 -26.96
N GLY A 37 -4.50 -5.74 -26.25
CA GLY A 37 -3.20 -5.42 -26.86
C GLY A 37 -2.95 -3.91 -26.95
N ASP A 38 -3.75 -3.07 -26.32
CA ASP A 38 -3.54 -1.61 -26.29
C ASP A 38 -2.68 -1.22 -25.08
N PRO A 39 -1.75 -0.26 -25.20
CA PRO A 39 -0.93 0.18 -24.08
C PRO A 39 -1.80 0.73 -22.94
N PHE A 40 -1.51 0.30 -21.71
CA PHE A 40 -2.11 0.79 -20.48
C PHE A 40 -1.97 2.31 -20.48
N VAL A 41 -3.10 2.97 -20.24
CA VAL A 41 -3.10 4.38 -19.87
C VAL A 41 -2.23 4.52 -18.62
N THR A 42 -1.26 5.43 -18.66
CA THR A 42 -0.39 5.72 -17.51
C THR A 42 -1.23 5.98 -16.24
N PRO A 43 -0.82 5.47 -15.07
CA PRO A 43 -1.52 5.65 -13.79
C PRO A 43 -1.79 7.12 -13.39
N GLU A 44 -1.13 8.08 -14.05
CA GLU A 44 -1.24 9.53 -13.87
C GLU A 44 -2.66 10.14 -14.03
N LYS A 45 -3.69 9.36 -14.38
CA LYS A 45 -5.01 9.89 -14.75
C LYS A 45 -6.13 9.77 -13.73
N LEU A 46 -5.91 9.15 -12.57
CA LEU A 46 -6.92 9.12 -11.51
C LEU A 46 -6.48 9.92 -10.29
N LEU A 47 -7.25 10.96 -9.98
CA LEU A 47 -7.08 11.73 -8.77
C LEU A 47 -8.05 11.22 -7.72
N ALA A 48 -7.60 11.26 -6.46
CA ALA A 48 -8.53 11.26 -5.35
C ALA A 48 -9.46 12.48 -5.48
N PRO A 49 -10.72 12.37 -5.03
CA PRO A 49 -11.63 13.50 -4.98
C PRO A 49 -11.00 14.74 -4.31
N PRO A 50 -11.08 15.94 -4.91
CA PRO A 50 -10.62 17.17 -4.26
C PRO A 50 -11.35 17.38 -2.93
N ALA A 51 -10.62 17.64 -1.83
CA ALA A 51 -11.19 17.78 -0.48
C ALA A 51 -12.24 18.91 -0.38
N ASP A 52 -12.18 19.90 -1.26
CA ASP A 52 -13.05 21.08 -1.34
C ASP A 52 -14.30 20.88 -2.24
N GLU A 53 -14.25 20.00 -3.24
CA GLU A 53 -15.45 19.55 -3.99
C GLU A 53 -16.24 18.45 -3.24
N LEU A 54 -15.69 17.94 -2.14
CA LEU A 54 -16.27 16.89 -1.32
C LEU A 54 -17.32 17.45 -0.35
N GLY A 55 -18.48 17.86 -0.87
CA GLY A 55 -19.69 18.08 -0.06
C GLY A 55 -20.25 16.82 0.63
N LYS A 56 -19.42 15.77 0.83
CA LYS A 56 -19.66 14.64 1.74
C LYS A 56 -19.34 14.99 3.19
N THR A 57 -19.25 16.26 3.53
CA THR A 57 -19.39 16.75 4.91
C THR A 57 -20.66 16.13 5.48
N ASP A 58 -20.46 15.11 6.31
CA ASP A 58 -21.40 14.43 7.18
C ASP A 58 -22.69 13.92 6.49
N SER A 59 -22.78 12.59 6.31
CA SER A 59 -23.95 11.85 5.76
C SER A 59 -24.26 11.99 4.26
N GLY A 60 -23.41 12.66 3.46
CA GLY A 60 -23.67 12.91 2.03
C GLY A 60 -23.89 11.67 1.16
N THR A 61 -25.14 11.40 0.81
CA THR A 61 -25.60 10.34 -0.10
C THR A 61 -25.33 10.66 -1.57
N TYR A 62 -24.07 10.91 -1.94
CA TYR A 62 -23.79 11.19 -3.36
C TYR A 62 -24.10 9.95 -4.21
N PRO A 63 -25.05 10.08 -5.15
CA PRO A 63 -25.39 8.99 -6.02
C PRO A 63 -24.21 8.65 -6.94
N SER A 64 -23.93 7.35 -7.09
CA SER A 64 -23.04 6.86 -8.13
C SER A 64 -23.80 6.64 -9.43
N ILE A 65 -23.93 5.40 -9.89
CA ILE A 65 -24.78 5.02 -11.02
C ILE A 65 -26.13 4.53 -10.51
N ARG A 66 -27.16 4.60 -11.38
CA ARG A 66 -28.47 4.06 -11.04
C ARG A 66 -28.36 2.55 -10.85
N TRP A 67 -29.02 1.99 -9.84
CA TRP A 67 -28.93 0.54 -9.62
C TRP A 67 -29.64 -0.28 -10.73
N GLN A 68 -30.49 0.38 -11.51
CA GLN A 68 -31.15 -0.16 -12.71
C GLN A 68 -30.32 -0.04 -13.99
N THR A 69 -29.10 0.53 -13.93
CA THR A 69 -28.22 0.64 -15.10
C THR A 69 -27.99 -0.76 -15.69
N ASN A 70 -28.10 -0.90 -17.02
CA ASN A 70 -27.87 -2.18 -17.67
C ASN A 70 -26.38 -2.53 -17.65
N THR A 71 -25.99 -3.40 -16.72
CA THR A 71 -24.59 -3.79 -16.49
C THR A 71 -24.28 -5.18 -17.05
N LYS A 72 -25.16 -5.76 -17.88
CA LYS A 72 -25.01 -7.15 -18.37
C LYS A 72 -23.66 -7.45 -19.02
N ALA A 73 -23.06 -6.48 -19.72
CA ALA A 73 -21.75 -6.64 -20.37
C ALA A 73 -20.57 -6.36 -19.43
N THR A 74 -20.73 -5.44 -18.49
CA THR A 74 -19.64 -4.88 -17.67
C THR A 74 -19.61 -5.43 -16.25
N GLN A 75 -20.62 -6.19 -15.84
CA GLN A 75 -20.75 -6.66 -14.47
C GLN A 75 -19.60 -7.62 -14.11
N VAL A 76 -18.93 -7.32 -12.99
CA VAL A 76 -17.90 -8.18 -12.42
C VAL A 76 -18.56 -9.31 -11.64
N TRP A 77 -19.49 -8.96 -10.75
CA TRP A 77 -20.39 -9.90 -10.07
C TRP A 77 -21.76 -9.26 -9.83
N LYS A 78 -22.80 -10.08 -9.76
CA LYS A 78 -24.14 -9.63 -9.39
C LYS A 78 -24.21 -9.45 -7.88
N ALA A 79 -24.46 -8.21 -7.43
CA ALA A 79 -24.81 -7.98 -6.03
C ALA A 79 -26.21 -8.55 -5.75
N SER A 80 -26.30 -9.45 -4.78
CA SER A 80 -27.56 -10.09 -4.34
C SER A 80 -27.81 -10.01 -2.84
N ASN A 81 -26.78 -9.66 -2.06
CA ASN A 81 -26.87 -9.43 -0.62
C ASN A 81 -26.68 -7.95 -0.31
N LYS A 82 -27.20 -7.49 0.83
CA LYS A 82 -26.95 -6.15 1.39
C LYS A 82 -26.02 -6.27 2.59
N TRP A 83 -25.27 -5.22 2.88
CA TRP A 83 -24.30 -5.26 3.99
C TRP A 83 -24.98 -5.48 5.36
N GLU A 84 -26.23 -5.08 5.50
CA GLU A 84 -27.05 -5.16 6.71
C GLU A 84 -27.81 -6.48 6.86
N ASP A 85 -27.83 -7.34 5.85
CA ASP A 85 -28.61 -8.58 5.92
C ASP A 85 -28.11 -9.46 7.07
N THR A 86 -29.02 -9.88 7.95
CA THR A 86 -28.76 -10.81 9.06
C THR A 86 -29.55 -12.11 8.95
N ASP A 87 -30.67 -12.10 8.23
CA ASP A 87 -31.69 -13.15 8.29
C ASP A 87 -32.07 -13.78 6.93
N THR A 88 -31.50 -13.27 5.83
CA THR A 88 -31.64 -13.87 4.50
C THR A 88 -31.05 -15.28 4.46
N ALA A 89 -31.47 -16.09 3.50
CA ALA A 89 -30.96 -17.46 3.36
C ALA A 89 -29.43 -17.48 3.21
N ASP A 90 -28.85 -16.53 2.48
CA ASP A 90 -27.40 -16.41 2.36
C ASP A 90 -26.75 -15.87 3.65
N ALA A 91 -27.39 -14.92 4.36
CA ALA A 91 -26.86 -14.41 5.63
C ALA A 91 -26.88 -15.48 6.74
N LYS A 92 -27.78 -16.45 6.69
CA LYS A 92 -27.83 -17.55 7.65
C LYS A 92 -26.80 -18.64 7.41
N LYS A 93 -26.22 -18.76 6.21
CA LYS A 93 -25.21 -19.79 5.93
C LYS A 93 -23.96 -19.63 6.79
N ALA A 94 -23.38 -20.76 7.18
CA ALA A 94 -22.03 -20.80 7.72
C ALA A 94 -21.03 -20.24 6.68
N GLY A 95 -19.96 -19.62 7.14
CA GLY A 95 -18.92 -19.07 6.27
C GLY A 95 -17.54 -19.29 6.85
N LEU A 96 -16.56 -18.52 6.36
CA LEU A 96 -15.14 -18.74 6.69
C LEU A 96 -14.82 -18.55 8.18
N ALA A 97 -15.57 -17.71 8.89
CA ALA A 97 -15.28 -17.30 10.26
C ALA A 97 -16.53 -17.22 11.17
N TRP A 98 -17.63 -17.85 10.78
CA TRP A 98 -18.89 -17.83 11.54
C TRP A 98 -19.71 -19.10 11.30
N SER A 99 -20.48 -19.49 12.32
CA SER A 99 -21.43 -20.59 12.25
C SER A 99 -22.68 -20.22 11.46
N GLU A 100 -23.47 -21.23 11.12
CA GLU A 100 -24.82 -21.03 10.62
C GLU A 100 -25.67 -20.21 11.61
N ASN A 101 -26.60 -19.41 11.11
CA ASN A 101 -27.50 -18.55 11.87
C ASN A 101 -26.79 -17.62 12.86
N SER A 102 -25.59 -17.14 12.50
CA SER A 102 -24.77 -16.29 13.38
C SER A 102 -25.44 -14.99 13.86
N GLY A 103 -26.52 -14.54 13.20
CA GLY A 103 -27.18 -13.26 13.48
C GLY A 103 -26.35 -12.03 13.09
N LEU A 104 -25.20 -12.22 12.46
CA LEU A 104 -24.27 -11.17 12.09
C LEU A 104 -24.65 -10.53 10.75
N THR A 105 -24.50 -9.22 10.69
CA THR A 105 -24.46 -8.48 9.41
C THR A 105 -23.24 -8.90 8.59
N TRP A 106 -23.25 -8.64 7.29
CA TRP A 106 -22.08 -8.90 6.45
C TRP A 106 -20.87 -8.04 6.79
N GLU A 107 -21.09 -6.84 7.32
CA GLU A 107 -20.00 -6.00 7.83
C GLU A 107 -19.31 -6.64 9.06
N GLN A 108 -20.09 -7.17 10.02
CA GLN A 108 -19.54 -7.90 11.16
C GLN A 108 -18.84 -9.19 10.72
N LYS A 109 -19.35 -9.87 9.69
CA LYS A 109 -18.71 -11.05 9.11
C LYS A 109 -17.38 -10.71 8.42
N TYR A 110 -17.28 -9.56 7.76
CA TYR A 110 -16.01 -9.04 7.23
C TYR A 110 -14.99 -8.87 8.35
N SER A 111 -15.35 -8.17 9.44
CA SER A 111 -14.47 -8.03 10.60
C SER A 111 -14.06 -9.39 11.19
N ARG A 112 -14.98 -10.35 11.33
CA ARG A 112 -14.63 -11.70 11.80
C ARG A 112 -13.70 -12.46 10.87
N TRP A 113 -13.88 -12.34 9.55
CA TRP A 113 -12.99 -12.95 8.58
C TRP A 113 -11.57 -12.36 8.64
N ILE A 114 -11.43 -11.03 8.76
CA ILE A 114 -10.13 -10.40 8.97
C ILE A 114 -9.49 -10.91 10.27
N ALA A 115 -10.26 -10.95 11.36
CA ALA A 115 -9.79 -11.48 12.64
C ALA A 115 -9.36 -12.95 12.56
N SER A 116 -10.01 -13.77 11.72
CA SER A 116 -9.72 -15.20 11.60
C SER A 116 -8.54 -15.54 10.71
N LEU A 117 -7.98 -14.60 9.94
CA LEU A 117 -6.78 -14.88 9.12
C LEU A 117 -5.65 -15.38 10.03
N THR A 118 -5.10 -16.54 9.70
CA THR A 118 -4.12 -17.25 10.53
C THR A 118 -2.72 -16.73 10.26
N GLU A 119 -1.94 -16.51 11.32
CA GLU A 119 -0.52 -16.15 11.23
C GLU A 119 0.28 -17.29 10.57
N THR A 120 1.22 -16.92 9.70
CA THR A 120 2.22 -17.84 9.11
C THR A 120 3.54 -17.10 8.89
N GLN A 121 4.58 -17.79 8.42
CA GLN A 121 5.82 -17.15 7.98
C GLN A 121 5.73 -16.72 6.52
N SER A 122 6.38 -15.60 6.19
CA SER A 122 6.47 -15.13 4.80
C SER A 122 7.17 -16.16 3.91
N ALA A 123 6.64 -16.34 2.71
CA ALA A 123 7.17 -17.22 1.66
C ALA A 123 8.40 -16.61 0.94
N SER A 124 9.19 -15.80 1.65
CA SER A 124 10.37 -15.12 1.11
C SER A 124 11.62 -15.88 1.54
N ASP A 125 12.47 -16.24 0.57
CA ASP A 125 13.60 -17.14 0.80
C ASP A 125 14.73 -16.53 1.66
N TRP A 126 14.82 -15.20 1.70
CA TRP A 126 15.96 -14.48 2.31
C TRP A 126 15.64 -13.80 3.65
N TYR A 127 14.36 -13.70 4.05
CA TYR A 127 13.97 -13.25 5.38
C TYR A 127 12.53 -13.65 5.70
N THR A 128 12.34 -14.19 6.90
CA THR A 128 11.05 -14.61 7.43
C THR A 128 10.52 -13.58 8.41
N TYR A 129 9.33 -13.05 8.11
CA TYR A 129 8.51 -12.31 9.06
C TYR A 129 7.13 -12.93 9.12
N LYS A 130 6.40 -12.59 10.18
CA LYS A 130 5.02 -13.02 10.35
C LYS A 130 4.14 -12.37 9.28
N THR A 131 3.39 -13.19 8.56
CA THR A 131 2.34 -12.80 7.62
C THR A 131 1.08 -13.63 7.91
N PHE A 132 0.16 -13.75 6.95
CA PHE A 132 -1.06 -14.53 7.10
C PHE A 132 -1.36 -15.41 5.89
N VAL A 133 -2.22 -16.40 6.09
CA VAL A 133 -2.81 -17.23 5.02
C VAL A 133 -4.24 -16.77 4.73
N ILE A 134 -4.61 -16.77 3.46
CA ILE A 134 -5.99 -16.56 3.02
C ILE A 134 -6.58 -17.90 2.63
N LYS A 135 -7.70 -18.25 3.29
CA LYS A 135 -8.56 -19.35 2.87
C LYS A 135 -9.75 -18.83 2.09
N ASN A 136 -9.95 -19.32 0.88
CA ASN A 136 -11.11 -18.95 0.06
C ASN A 136 -12.35 -19.81 0.42
N PRO A 137 -13.56 -19.42 -0.02
CA PRO A 137 -14.81 -20.14 0.29
C PRO A 137 -14.85 -21.61 -0.17
N TRP A 138 -13.97 -22.02 -1.08
CA TRP A 138 -13.87 -23.38 -1.59
C TRP A 138 -12.78 -24.20 -0.90
N GLY A 139 -12.17 -23.67 0.16
CA GLY A 139 -11.22 -24.37 1.00
C GLY A 139 -9.76 -24.26 0.57
N LYS A 140 -9.45 -23.58 -0.53
CA LYS A 140 -8.07 -23.36 -0.99
C LYS A 140 -7.38 -22.31 -0.13
N GLU A 141 -6.15 -22.61 0.25
CA GLU A 141 -5.30 -21.75 1.08
C GLU A 141 -4.15 -21.19 0.25
N LEU A 142 -3.92 -19.88 0.35
CA LEU A 142 -2.84 -19.17 -0.32
C LEU A 142 -2.09 -18.30 0.68
N PRO A 143 -0.75 -18.19 0.60
CA PRO A 143 0.00 -17.19 1.36
C PRO A 143 -0.54 -15.78 1.11
N SER A 144 -0.31 -14.83 2.02
CA SER A 144 -0.66 -13.42 1.81
C SER A 144 -0.09 -12.91 0.46
N PRO A 145 -0.86 -12.14 -0.33
CA PRO A 145 -0.38 -11.64 -1.61
C PRO A 145 0.72 -10.58 -1.43
N LYS A 146 1.61 -10.42 -2.42
CA LYS A 146 2.56 -9.31 -2.43
C LYS A 146 1.89 -8.03 -2.95
N LEU A 147 1.51 -7.13 -2.06
CA LEU A 147 0.78 -5.91 -2.38
C LEU A 147 1.38 -4.69 -1.66
N GLU A 148 1.12 -3.51 -2.21
CA GLU A 148 1.38 -2.24 -1.55
C GLU A 148 0.44 -2.05 -0.34
N CYS A 149 0.75 -1.03 0.47
CA CYS A 149 0.03 -0.78 1.72
C CYS A 149 -1.48 -0.55 1.50
N ALA A 150 -1.88 0.36 0.60
CA ALA A 150 -3.29 0.63 0.30
C ALA A 150 -3.96 -0.50 -0.49
N GLU A 151 -3.18 -1.16 -1.36
CA GLU A 151 -3.63 -2.29 -2.15
C GLU A 151 -4.15 -3.43 -1.28
N MET A 152 -3.44 -3.75 -0.19
CA MET A 152 -3.87 -4.80 0.74
C MET A 152 -5.26 -4.53 1.32
N ALA A 153 -5.54 -3.28 1.74
CA ALA A 153 -6.83 -2.93 2.32
C ALA A 153 -7.96 -3.06 1.29
N MET A 154 -7.75 -2.53 0.08
CA MET A 154 -8.71 -2.63 -1.03
C MET A 154 -8.94 -4.08 -1.45
N PHE A 155 -7.87 -4.85 -1.57
CA PHE A 155 -7.91 -6.26 -1.93
C PHE A 155 -8.76 -7.05 -0.93
N LEU A 156 -8.52 -6.92 0.38
CA LEU A 156 -9.29 -7.66 1.38
C LEU A 156 -10.78 -7.28 1.34
N ARG A 157 -11.10 -5.99 1.28
CA ARG A 157 -12.49 -5.51 1.24
C ARG A 157 -13.23 -5.99 -0.02
N ALA A 158 -12.64 -5.82 -1.19
CA ALA A 158 -13.27 -6.19 -2.45
C ALA A 158 -13.36 -7.72 -2.62
N THR A 159 -12.37 -8.48 -2.12
CA THR A 159 -12.40 -9.95 -2.08
C THR A 159 -13.61 -10.45 -1.32
N PHE A 160 -13.81 -9.94 -0.09
CA PHE A 160 -14.95 -10.33 0.72
C PHE A 160 -16.27 -9.97 0.04
N ALA A 161 -16.37 -8.75 -0.51
CA ALA A 161 -17.56 -8.31 -1.21
C ALA A 161 -17.90 -9.19 -2.42
N ALA A 162 -16.90 -9.61 -3.20
CA ALA A 162 -17.07 -10.46 -4.36
C ALA A 162 -17.51 -11.88 -3.99
N TRP A 163 -16.87 -12.50 -2.99
CA TRP A 163 -17.24 -13.85 -2.53
C TRP A 163 -18.68 -13.93 -2.02
N TYR A 164 -19.14 -12.89 -1.32
CA TYR A 164 -20.46 -12.87 -0.70
C TYR A 164 -21.48 -12.04 -1.47
N LYS A 165 -21.20 -11.68 -2.73
CA LYS A 165 -22.12 -10.99 -3.64
C LYS A 165 -22.69 -9.70 -3.05
N LEU A 166 -21.84 -8.94 -2.37
CA LEU A 166 -22.18 -7.65 -1.77
C LEU A 166 -21.94 -6.53 -2.78
N PRO A 167 -22.74 -5.46 -2.75
CA PRO A 167 -22.47 -4.27 -3.54
C PRO A 167 -21.17 -3.61 -3.05
N PHE A 168 -20.36 -3.17 -4.01
CA PHE A 168 -19.09 -2.49 -3.76
C PHE A 168 -18.77 -1.54 -4.91
N PHE A 169 -18.20 -0.38 -4.60
CA PHE A 169 -17.42 0.42 -5.53
C PHE A 169 -16.44 1.34 -4.79
N ILE A 170 -15.33 1.68 -5.44
CA ILE A 170 -14.48 2.82 -5.09
C ILE A 170 -14.82 3.99 -6.01
N GLN A 171 -15.01 5.16 -5.41
CA GLN A 171 -15.15 6.42 -6.10
C GLN A 171 -13.79 7.08 -6.31
N SER A 172 -13.57 7.59 -7.51
CA SER A 172 -12.39 8.33 -7.94
C SER A 172 -12.78 9.44 -8.93
N TYR A 173 -11.81 10.23 -9.39
CA TYR A 173 -11.98 11.17 -10.49
C TYR A 173 -11.02 10.79 -11.61
N GLY A 174 -11.51 10.80 -12.85
CA GLY A 174 -10.71 10.47 -14.02
C GLY A 174 -11.00 11.39 -15.19
N LYS A 175 -10.07 11.46 -16.16
CA LYS A 175 -10.27 12.18 -17.41
C LYS A 175 -10.97 11.30 -18.45
N THR A 176 -12.07 11.78 -19.01
CA THR A 176 -12.66 11.18 -20.22
C THR A 176 -11.68 11.21 -21.39
N ASN A 177 -12.03 10.51 -22.48
CA ASN A 177 -11.27 10.59 -23.73
C ASN A 177 -11.17 12.03 -24.29
N SER A 178 -12.10 12.92 -23.92
CA SER A 178 -12.06 14.35 -24.27
C SER A 178 -11.20 15.20 -23.32
N GLY A 179 -10.53 14.59 -22.35
CA GLY A 179 -9.72 15.27 -21.34
C GLY A 179 -10.50 15.90 -20.19
N THR A 180 -11.82 15.70 -20.13
CA THR A 180 -12.70 16.29 -19.12
C THR A 180 -12.68 15.46 -17.83
N TRP A 181 -12.48 16.10 -16.69
CA TRP A 181 -12.58 15.42 -15.39
C TRP A 181 -14.03 15.01 -15.10
N VAL A 182 -14.22 13.75 -14.71
CA VAL A 182 -15.50 13.17 -14.31
C VAL A 182 -15.32 12.27 -13.11
N ARG A 183 -16.32 12.22 -12.23
CA ARG A 183 -16.37 11.19 -11.19
C ARG A 183 -16.51 9.82 -11.82
N THR A 184 -15.75 8.88 -11.30
CA THR A 184 -15.72 7.49 -11.71
C THR A 184 -15.98 6.55 -10.54
N PHE A 185 -16.55 5.39 -10.85
CA PHE A 185 -16.91 4.35 -9.89
C PHE A 185 -16.47 3.00 -10.44
N LEU A 186 -15.46 2.41 -9.82
CA LEU A 186 -14.99 1.07 -10.15
C LEU A 186 -15.52 0.10 -9.10
N GLY A 187 -16.33 -0.87 -9.50
CA GLY A 187 -16.94 -1.81 -8.56
C GLY A 187 -17.63 -3.00 -9.22
N HIS A 188 -18.58 -3.60 -8.48
CA HIS A 188 -19.29 -4.81 -8.89
C HIS A 188 -19.99 -4.71 -10.25
N ASN A 189 -20.41 -3.50 -10.65
CA ASN A 189 -21.06 -3.24 -11.93
C ASN A 189 -20.09 -3.06 -13.11
N GLY A 190 -18.79 -2.94 -12.85
CA GLY A 190 -17.77 -2.51 -13.82
C GLY A 190 -17.24 -1.13 -13.47
N TRP A 191 -16.72 -0.41 -14.46
CA TRP A 191 -16.17 0.94 -14.29
C TRP A 191 -17.01 1.97 -15.02
N TYR A 192 -17.63 2.89 -14.27
CA TYR A 192 -18.58 3.86 -14.80
C TYR A 192 -18.23 5.28 -14.39
N THR A 193 -18.65 6.23 -15.22
CA THR A 193 -18.72 7.65 -14.89
C THR A 193 -20.01 7.97 -14.14
N SER A 194 -20.06 9.15 -13.52
CA SER A 194 -21.30 9.73 -12.94
C SER A 194 -22.43 10.00 -13.92
N GLN A 195 -22.17 9.95 -15.23
CA GLN A 195 -23.21 10.01 -16.25
C GLN A 195 -23.83 8.64 -16.55
N GLY A 196 -23.38 7.57 -15.89
CA GLY A 196 -23.81 6.20 -16.16
C GLY A 196 -23.20 5.62 -17.45
N ILE A 197 -22.19 6.29 -18.01
CA ILE A 197 -21.43 5.81 -19.16
C ILE A 197 -20.24 5.00 -18.65
N ALA A 198 -19.98 3.85 -19.27
CA ALA A 198 -18.76 3.08 -19.02
C ALA A 198 -17.52 3.99 -19.16
N TYR A 199 -16.64 3.99 -18.15
CA TYR A 199 -15.43 4.81 -18.16
C TYR A 199 -14.35 4.10 -18.97
N HIS A 200 -13.83 4.78 -20.01
CA HIS A 200 -13.14 4.13 -21.14
C HIS A 200 -14.02 3.00 -21.70
N THR A 201 -13.50 1.80 -21.95
CA THR A 201 -14.34 0.64 -22.31
C THR A 201 -14.97 -0.06 -21.10
N GLY A 202 -14.97 0.57 -19.91
CA GLY A 202 -15.57 0.11 -18.65
C GLY A 202 -15.76 -1.40 -18.58
N ARG A 203 -14.60 -2.10 -18.64
CA ARG A 203 -14.38 -3.40 -19.28
C ARG A 203 -15.60 -4.31 -19.37
N ASN A 204 -15.77 -4.97 -20.51
CA ASN A 204 -16.79 -5.98 -20.75
C ASN A 204 -16.53 -7.29 -19.94
N PHE A 205 -16.36 -7.18 -18.62
CA PHE A 205 -15.99 -8.28 -17.73
C PHE A 205 -16.87 -9.51 -17.96
N ALA A 206 -18.18 -9.30 -18.08
CA ALA A 206 -19.13 -10.40 -18.25
C ALA A 206 -19.07 -11.05 -19.64
N LEU A 207 -18.65 -10.32 -20.68
CA LEU A 207 -18.50 -10.85 -22.03
C LEU A 207 -17.14 -11.54 -22.22
N LEU A 208 -16.09 -10.98 -21.63
CA LEU A 208 -14.70 -11.40 -21.87
C LEU A 208 -14.24 -12.50 -20.92
N TYR A 209 -14.70 -12.49 -19.65
CA TYR A 209 -14.16 -13.38 -18.63
C TYR A 209 -15.24 -14.26 -18.00
N LYS A 210 -14.83 -15.46 -17.61
CA LYS A 210 -15.71 -16.51 -17.10
C LYS A 210 -15.93 -16.37 -15.59
N ASP A 211 -17.11 -16.76 -15.16
CA ASP A 211 -17.47 -16.87 -13.75
C ASP A 211 -17.71 -18.35 -13.43
N TYR A 212 -16.81 -18.95 -12.64
CA TYR A 212 -16.92 -20.34 -12.20
C TYR A 212 -17.43 -20.47 -10.76
N SER A 213 -17.91 -19.39 -10.13
CA SER A 213 -18.32 -19.40 -8.71
C SER A 213 -19.50 -20.30 -8.38
N THR A 214 -20.14 -20.91 -9.37
CA THR A 214 -21.18 -21.94 -9.17
C THR A 214 -20.60 -23.36 -9.02
N MET A 215 -19.30 -23.56 -9.20
CA MET A 215 -18.69 -24.87 -8.99
C MET A 215 -18.73 -25.25 -7.51
N THR A 216 -19.07 -26.50 -7.24
CA THR A 216 -18.96 -27.11 -5.90
C THR A 216 -17.54 -27.60 -5.63
N VAL A 217 -17.22 -27.88 -4.36
CA VAL A 217 -15.92 -28.45 -3.99
C VAL A 217 -15.70 -29.78 -4.71
N GLU A 218 -16.72 -30.63 -4.80
CA GLU A 218 -16.64 -31.92 -5.49
C GLU A 218 -16.35 -31.77 -6.99
N GLN A 219 -16.88 -30.71 -7.63
CA GLN A 219 -16.57 -30.42 -9.03
C GLN A 219 -15.13 -29.94 -9.22
N ILE A 220 -14.62 -29.14 -8.28
CA ILE A 220 -13.23 -28.66 -8.28
C ILE A 220 -12.29 -29.84 -8.07
N ASP A 221 -12.59 -30.73 -7.12
CA ASP A 221 -11.77 -31.92 -6.84
C ASP A 221 -11.73 -32.87 -8.05
N ALA A 222 -12.84 -32.99 -8.79
CA ALA A 222 -12.93 -33.85 -9.97
C ALA A 222 -12.30 -33.27 -11.24
N GLN A 223 -12.40 -31.95 -11.45
CA GLN A 223 -12.03 -31.29 -12.72
C GLN A 223 -10.75 -30.45 -12.62
N GLY A 224 -10.26 -30.22 -11.40
CA GLY A 224 -9.20 -29.25 -11.10
C GLY A 224 -9.72 -27.82 -10.96
N TRP A 225 -8.85 -26.96 -10.43
CA TRP A 225 -9.12 -25.53 -10.35
C TRP A 225 -9.14 -24.92 -11.76
N PRO A 226 -10.19 -24.18 -12.17
CA PRO A 226 -10.22 -23.56 -13.48
C PRO A 226 -9.20 -22.43 -13.56
N HIS A 227 -8.49 -22.32 -14.69
CA HIS A 227 -7.44 -21.32 -14.91
C HIS A 227 -7.77 -20.37 -16.07
N ASP A 228 -7.40 -19.10 -15.93
CA ASP A 228 -7.46 -18.07 -16.97
C ASP A 228 -6.04 -17.65 -17.38
N SER A 229 -5.56 -18.16 -18.52
CA SER A 229 -4.19 -17.92 -19.00
C SER A 229 -3.88 -16.45 -19.33
N VAL A 230 -4.90 -15.63 -19.61
CA VAL A 230 -4.73 -14.19 -19.84
C VAL A 230 -4.57 -13.48 -18.51
N LEU A 231 -5.38 -13.82 -17.50
CA LEU A 231 -5.26 -13.28 -16.15
C LEU A 231 -3.89 -13.60 -15.56
N ARG A 232 -3.43 -14.85 -15.68
CA ARG A 232 -2.14 -15.29 -15.10
C ARG A 232 -0.93 -14.49 -15.57
N LYS A 233 -0.97 -13.95 -16.79
CA LYS A 233 0.10 -13.14 -17.38
C LYS A 233 0.07 -11.67 -16.92
N LYS A 234 -0.99 -11.22 -16.23
CA LYS A 234 -1.11 -9.84 -15.76
C LYS A 234 -0.24 -9.61 -14.53
N ARG A 235 0.25 -8.37 -14.42
CA ARG A 235 1.09 -7.87 -13.33
C ARG A 235 0.55 -6.53 -12.83
N LEU A 236 0.87 -6.18 -11.59
CA LEU A 236 0.64 -4.86 -10.99
C LEU A 236 1.84 -3.93 -11.16
N GLY A 237 3.06 -4.50 -11.17
CA GLY A 237 4.32 -3.76 -11.26
C GLY A 237 5.48 -4.71 -11.52
N ASP A 238 6.71 -4.21 -11.49
CA ASP A 238 7.90 -5.09 -11.65
C ASP A 238 8.23 -5.85 -10.37
N ASP A 239 7.76 -5.37 -9.22
CA ASP A 239 8.00 -5.88 -7.86
C ASP A 239 6.94 -6.86 -7.34
N ASP A 240 6.03 -7.32 -8.22
CA ASP A 240 4.85 -8.12 -7.85
C ASP A 240 5.04 -9.65 -8.03
N GLN A 241 6.29 -10.12 -8.03
CA GLN A 241 6.63 -11.54 -8.24
C GLN A 241 6.14 -12.42 -7.08
N VAL A 242 5.45 -13.51 -7.41
CA VAL A 242 4.84 -14.45 -6.48
C VAL A 242 5.24 -15.89 -6.78
N ASP A 243 6.55 -16.15 -6.80
CA ASP A 243 7.14 -17.46 -7.17
C ASP A 243 6.63 -18.64 -6.33
N TYR A 244 6.08 -18.37 -5.14
CA TYR A 244 5.40 -19.36 -4.30
C TYR A 244 4.08 -19.89 -4.89
N ILE A 245 3.58 -19.30 -5.98
CA ILE A 245 2.49 -19.85 -6.78
C ILE A 245 3.05 -20.81 -7.84
N GLU A 246 3.95 -20.29 -8.69
CA GLU A 246 4.77 -21.04 -9.64
C GLU A 246 5.97 -20.16 -10.03
N PRO A 247 7.11 -20.73 -10.46
CA PRO A 247 8.28 -19.94 -10.85
C PRO A 247 7.96 -18.88 -11.92
N GLY A 248 8.31 -17.63 -11.65
CA GLY A 248 8.06 -16.49 -12.53
C GLY A 248 6.65 -15.92 -12.47
N ALA A 249 5.78 -16.45 -11.59
CA ALA A 249 4.41 -15.98 -11.45
C ALA A 249 4.32 -14.51 -11.00
N ARG A 250 3.29 -13.82 -11.50
CA ARG A 250 2.95 -12.44 -11.13
C ARG A 250 1.59 -12.39 -10.44
N MET A 251 1.16 -11.23 -9.97
CA MET A 251 -0.08 -11.09 -9.18
C MET A 251 -1.34 -11.54 -9.92
N GLY A 252 -1.36 -11.51 -11.25
CA GLY A 252 -2.44 -12.11 -12.03
C GLY A 252 -2.61 -13.61 -11.78
N ALA A 253 -1.52 -14.37 -11.64
CA ALA A 253 -1.58 -15.79 -11.31
C ALA A 253 -2.11 -16.01 -9.89
N TYR A 254 -1.70 -15.18 -8.93
CA TYR A 254 -2.26 -15.21 -7.57
C TYR A 254 -3.79 -15.03 -7.58
N PHE A 255 -4.31 -14.04 -8.33
CA PHE A 255 -5.75 -13.82 -8.43
C PHE A 255 -6.48 -14.94 -9.17
N ASP A 256 -5.84 -15.55 -10.17
CA ASP A 256 -6.35 -16.74 -10.83
C ASP A 256 -6.49 -17.92 -9.83
N GLU A 257 -5.53 -18.11 -8.93
CA GLU A 257 -5.60 -19.15 -7.89
C GLU A 257 -6.62 -18.84 -6.78
N LEU A 258 -6.91 -17.56 -6.53
CA LEU A 258 -7.80 -17.15 -5.44
C LEU A 258 -9.28 -17.16 -5.82
N TYR A 259 -9.63 -16.73 -7.04
CA TYR A 259 -11.01 -16.53 -7.47
C TYR A 259 -11.48 -17.57 -8.50
N LEU A 260 -12.65 -18.16 -8.26
CA LEU A 260 -13.40 -18.86 -9.31
C LEU A 260 -14.07 -17.90 -10.28
N ASN A 261 -14.58 -16.76 -9.81
CA ASN A 261 -15.03 -15.71 -10.72
C ASN A 261 -13.82 -14.96 -11.29
N LYS A 262 -13.36 -15.34 -12.49
CA LYS A 262 -12.17 -14.75 -13.12
C LYS A 262 -12.35 -13.27 -13.46
N ARG A 263 -13.60 -12.81 -13.59
CA ARG A 263 -13.91 -11.38 -13.71
C ARG A 263 -13.37 -10.59 -12.53
N VAL A 264 -13.43 -11.16 -11.32
CA VAL A 264 -12.92 -10.53 -10.09
C VAL A 264 -11.41 -10.39 -10.14
N GLY A 265 -10.68 -11.37 -10.68
CA GLY A 265 -9.23 -11.28 -10.84
C GLY A 265 -8.81 -10.15 -11.79
N HIS A 266 -9.46 -10.04 -12.96
CA HIS A 266 -9.22 -8.92 -13.89
C HIS A 266 -9.64 -7.57 -13.30
N PHE A 267 -10.71 -7.55 -12.51
CA PHE A 267 -11.16 -6.37 -11.78
C PHE A 267 -10.14 -5.96 -10.73
N MET A 268 -9.53 -6.91 -10.03
CA MET A 268 -8.54 -6.64 -8.99
C MET A 268 -7.28 -6.01 -9.58
N ILE A 269 -6.81 -6.47 -10.74
CA ILE A 269 -5.69 -5.82 -11.45
C ILE A 269 -5.99 -4.33 -11.69
N LEU A 270 -7.22 -4.00 -12.11
CA LEU A 270 -7.61 -2.61 -12.30
C LEU A 270 -7.73 -1.85 -10.98
N LEU A 271 -8.39 -2.44 -9.99
CA LEU A 271 -8.63 -1.77 -8.70
C LEU A 271 -7.30 -1.32 -8.10
N LEU A 272 -6.33 -2.22 -8.05
CA LEU A 272 -5.05 -2.00 -7.37
C LEU A 272 -4.09 -1.12 -8.19
N ALA A 273 -4.08 -1.24 -9.53
CA ALA A 273 -3.21 -0.40 -10.36
C ALA A 273 -3.64 1.09 -10.41
N TYR A 274 -4.90 1.38 -10.12
CA TYR A 274 -5.50 2.71 -10.34
C TYR A 274 -5.95 3.41 -9.06
N HIS A 275 -5.94 2.73 -7.92
CA HIS A 275 -6.36 3.29 -6.64
C HIS A 275 -5.28 3.07 -5.59
N GLY A 276 -5.27 3.91 -4.56
CA GLY A 276 -4.19 3.96 -3.58
C GLY A 276 -4.61 4.67 -2.31
N SER A 277 -3.65 4.99 -1.44
CA SER A 277 -3.92 5.56 -0.11
C SER A 277 -4.69 6.87 -0.15
N ALA A 278 -4.51 7.72 -1.16
CA ALA A 278 -5.30 8.94 -1.34
C ALA A 278 -6.81 8.66 -1.55
N HIS A 279 -7.15 7.53 -2.19
CA HIS A 279 -8.54 7.11 -2.35
C HIS A 279 -9.15 6.61 -1.04
N LEU A 280 -8.34 5.98 -0.19
CA LEU A 280 -8.74 5.54 1.15
C LEU A 280 -8.80 6.69 2.15
N ALA A 281 -7.98 7.73 1.97
CA ALA A 281 -8.07 8.98 2.73
C ALA A 281 -9.40 9.70 2.48
N SER A 282 -9.92 9.56 1.25
CA SER A 282 -11.10 10.30 0.80
C SER A 282 -12.37 9.89 1.56
N PRO A 283 -13.16 10.87 2.03
CA PRO A 283 -14.47 10.64 2.61
C PRO A 283 -15.48 10.04 1.62
N ALA A 284 -15.13 9.92 0.33
CA ALA A 284 -15.95 9.22 -0.64
C ALA A 284 -16.01 7.70 -0.41
N ASN A 285 -14.94 7.12 0.15
CA ASN A 285 -14.72 5.67 0.24
C ASN A 285 -14.62 5.16 1.68
N THR A 286 -14.12 6.00 2.59
CA THR A 286 -14.03 5.71 4.02
C THR A 286 -14.65 6.84 4.83
N TYR A 287 -14.73 6.66 6.14
CA TYR A 287 -15.11 7.71 7.09
C TYR A 287 -14.26 7.60 8.35
N ASN A 288 -14.12 8.72 9.06
CA ASN A 288 -13.42 8.76 10.35
C ASN A 288 -14.28 8.12 11.43
N VAL A 289 -13.65 7.41 12.36
CA VAL A 289 -14.35 6.64 13.38
C VAL A 289 -13.69 6.81 14.75
N ALA A 290 -14.50 6.75 15.80
CA ALA A 290 -14.07 6.88 17.19
C ALA A 290 -13.12 5.73 17.62
N PRO A 291 -12.01 6.03 18.33
CA PRO A 291 -11.01 5.04 18.77
C PRO A 291 -11.58 3.84 19.52
N GLU A 292 -12.57 4.06 20.39
CA GLU A 292 -13.19 3.04 21.24
C GLU A 292 -13.95 1.99 20.43
N SER A 293 -14.29 2.30 19.19
CA SER A 293 -15.02 1.40 18.30
C SER A 293 -14.10 0.63 17.34
N ILE A 294 -12.78 0.73 17.50
CA ILE A 294 -11.79 0.05 16.67
C ILE A 294 -12.10 -1.45 16.55
N ARG A 295 -12.07 -1.97 15.32
CA ARG A 295 -12.33 -3.39 15.06
C ARG A 295 -11.52 -3.92 13.88
N PRO A 296 -11.34 -5.24 13.78
CA PRO A 296 -10.71 -5.86 12.62
C PRO A 296 -11.36 -5.44 11.31
N GLY A 297 -10.54 -5.14 10.30
CA GLY A 297 -10.96 -4.64 9.00
C GLY A 297 -11.04 -3.12 8.88
N ASP A 298 -10.92 -2.38 10.00
CA ASP A 298 -10.66 -0.94 9.97
C ASP A 298 -9.30 -0.63 9.35
N ILE A 299 -9.11 0.63 8.95
CA ILE A 299 -7.90 1.16 8.33
C ILE A 299 -7.21 2.12 9.30
N VAL A 300 -5.89 2.04 9.41
CA VAL A 300 -5.05 3.07 10.00
C VAL A 300 -4.23 3.69 8.88
N LEU A 301 -4.32 5.01 8.71
CA LEU A 301 -3.71 5.69 7.57
C LEU A 301 -2.76 6.80 8.03
N GLU A 302 -1.46 6.62 7.81
CA GLU A 302 -0.49 7.70 8.01
C GLU A 302 -0.46 8.63 6.79
N ARG A 303 -0.55 9.94 7.03
CA ARG A 303 -0.43 10.98 6.00
C ARG A 303 0.36 12.17 6.51
N TRP A 304 1.40 12.53 5.78
CA TRP A 304 2.22 13.73 5.98
C TRP A 304 2.01 14.80 4.89
N GLN A 305 1.12 14.53 3.93
CA GLN A 305 0.78 15.44 2.83
C GLN A 305 -0.67 15.21 2.38
N ALA A 306 -1.35 16.27 1.91
CA ALA A 306 -2.75 16.20 1.45
C ALA A 306 -2.89 15.50 0.08
N GLN A 307 -1.90 15.65 -0.79
CA GLN A 307 -1.78 14.97 -2.07
C GLN A 307 -0.57 14.04 -2.03
N GLY A 308 -0.67 12.87 -2.65
CA GLY A 308 0.42 11.89 -2.66
C GLY A 308 0.17 10.69 -1.76
N ILE A 309 1.23 9.89 -1.61
CA ILE A 309 1.19 8.57 -0.99
C ILE A 309 1.23 8.72 0.53
N GLY A 310 0.35 7.97 1.22
CA GLY A 310 0.43 7.69 2.65
C GLY A 310 0.56 6.18 2.94
N HIS A 311 0.84 5.82 4.19
CA HIS A 311 0.96 4.42 4.61
C HIS A 311 -0.35 3.88 5.16
N THR A 312 -0.88 2.83 4.54
CA THR A 312 -2.14 2.19 4.96
C THR A 312 -1.86 0.88 5.70
N LEU A 313 -2.42 0.73 6.89
CA LEU A 313 -2.43 -0.49 7.66
C LEU A 313 -3.88 -0.95 7.90
N ILE A 314 -4.06 -2.25 8.12
CA ILE A 314 -5.36 -2.85 8.41
C ILE A 314 -5.37 -3.31 9.85
N VAL A 315 -6.42 -2.96 10.60
CA VAL A 315 -6.64 -3.53 11.94
C VAL A 315 -6.92 -5.01 11.80
N LYS A 316 -6.10 -5.83 12.43
CA LYS A 316 -6.12 -7.29 12.29
C LYS A 316 -6.83 -7.96 13.46
N THR A 317 -6.39 -7.61 14.66
CA THR A 317 -6.88 -8.17 15.91
C THR A 317 -7.20 -7.02 16.84
N VAL A 318 -8.31 -7.13 17.57
CA VAL A 318 -8.61 -6.28 18.72
C VAL A 318 -9.03 -7.21 19.85
N LYS A 319 -8.30 -7.18 20.97
CA LYS A 319 -8.64 -7.91 22.19
C LYS A 319 -8.93 -6.89 23.29
N ASP A 320 -10.12 -6.99 23.87
CA ASP A 320 -10.47 -6.21 25.06
C ASP A 320 -9.87 -6.89 26.29
N LEU A 321 -8.87 -6.24 26.89
CA LEU A 321 -8.20 -6.64 28.13
C LEU A 321 -8.57 -5.68 29.28
N SER A 322 -9.67 -4.93 29.13
CA SER A 322 -10.14 -4.00 30.15
C SER A 322 -10.43 -4.72 31.46
N THR A 323 -10.05 -4.10 32.57
CA THR A 323 -10.37 -4.56 33.92
C THR A 323 -11.42 -3.65 34.55
N GLU A 324 -12.17 -4.19 35.51
CA GLU A 324 -13.04 -3.39 36.36
C GLU A 324 -12.52 -3.47 37.80
N GLU A 325 -12.12 -2.33 38.35
CA GLU A 325 -11.61 -2.23 39.72
C GLU A 325 -12.46 -1.21 40.48
N ASN A 326 -13.08 -1.62 41.58
CA ASN A 326 -13.96 -0.78 42.41
C ASN A 326 -15.10 -0.08 41.63
N GLY A 327 -15.66 -0.75 40.61
CA GLY A 327 -16.71 -0.19 39.75
C GLY A 327 -16.21 0.81 38.70
N VAL A 328 -14.89 0.97 38.55
CA VAL A 328 -14.27 1.79 37.51
C VAL A 328 -13.72 0.87 36.42
N LYS A 329 -14.26 0.99 35.21
CA LYS A 329 -13.72 0.29 34.03
C LYS A 329 -12.43 0.98 33.59
N LYS A 330 -11.32 0.24 33.62
CA LYS A 330 -10.05 0.65 33.03
C LYS A 330 -9.94 0.03 31.64
N THR A 331 -10.15 0.84 30.61
CA THR A 331 -10.06 0.37 29.23
C THR A 331 -8.63 -0.03 28.88
N ALA A 332 -8.46 -1.21 28.28
CA ALA A 332 -7.17 -1.68 27.79
C ALA A 332 -7.38 -2.56 26.56
N LEU A 333 -7.16 -2.00 25.37
CA LEU A 333 -7.28 -2.70 24.09
C LEU A 333 -5.89 -3.12 23.61
N MET A 334 -5.72 -4.40 23.30
CA MET A 334 -4.58 -4.88 22.52
C MET A 334 -5.00 -4.92 21.05
N VAL A 335 -4.29 -4.18 20.20
CA VAL A 335 -4.55 -4.12 18.76
C VAL A 335 -3.34 -4.67 18.03
N GLU A 336 -3.55 -5.45 16.98
CA GLU A 336 -2.50 -5.85 16.03
C GLU A 336 -2.89 -5.34 14.63
N LEU A 337 -1.90 -5.06 13.78
CA LEU A 337 -2.12 -4.54 12.43
C LEU A 337 -1.53 -5.46 11.36
N VAL A 338 -1.92 -5.24 10.11
CA VAL A 338 -1.24 -5.76 8.93
C VAL A 338 -0.79 -4.59 8.05
N SER A 339 0.45 -4.61 7.57
CA SER A 339 1.00 -3.59 6.68
C SER A 339 1.54 -4.17 5.37
N GLY A 340 1.17 -3.56 4.24
CA GLY A 340 1.89 -3.73 2.96
C GLY A 340 3.10 -2.79 2.89
N SER A 341 3.83 -2.75 1.78
CA SER A 341 4.94 -1.81 1.57
C SER A 341 5.14 -1.50 0.10
N MET A 342 5.88 -0.43 -0.20
CA MET A 342 6.54 -0.23 -1.49
C MET A 342 8.06 -0.38 -1.29
N PRO A 343 8.76 -1.19 -2.10
CA PRO A 343 8.22 -2.18 -3.03
C PRO A 343 7.27 -3.21 -2.38
N ARG A 344 6.38 -3.80 -3.20
CA ARG A 344 5.32 -4.73 -2.80
C ARG A 344 5.88 -5.90 -1.99
N ARG A 345 5.18 -6.26 -0.91
CA ARG A 345 5.52 -7.40 -0.05
C ARG A 345 4.28 -8.11 0.46
N GLN A 346 4.46 -9.33 0.98
CA GLN A 346 3.39 -10.00 1.71
C GLN A 346 2.99 -9.14 2.92
N GLY A 347 1.71 -9.15 3.28
CA GLY A 347 1.23 -8.33 4.39
C GLY A 347 1.93 -8.71 5.68
N LYS A 348 2.77 -7.82 6.21
CA LYS A 348 3.49 -8.04 7.47
C LYS A 348 2.49 -7.92 8.61
N TRP A 349 2.48 -8.92 9.48
CA TRP A 349 1.78 -8.89 10.75
C TRP A 349 2.58 -8.02 11.72
N GLU A 350 2.01 -6.87 12.06
CA GLU A 350 2.58 -5.94 13.03
C GLU A 350 2.04 -6.30 14.42
N ASP A 351 2.96 -6.50 15.37
CA ASP A 351 2.61 -6.82 16.75
C ASP A 351 1.91 -5.64 17.46
N ALA A 352 1.48 -5.88 18.69
CA ALA A 352 0.71 -4.89 19.43
C ALA A 352 1.51 -3.66 19.89
N VAL A 353 2.84 -3.78 20.00
CA VAL A 353 3.71 -2.64 20.30
C VAL A 353 3.81 -1.74 19.06
N ALA A 354 4.08 -2.33 17.89
CA ALA A 354 4.11 -1.62 16.63
C ALA A 354 2.75 -0.98 16.33
N ALA A 355 1.65 -1.69 16.56
CA ALA A 355 0.29 -1.18 16.40
C ALA A 355 0.02 0.05 17.27
N LYS A 356 0.42 0.01 18.56
CA LYS A 356 0.29 1.16 19.46
C LYS A 356 1.02 2.37 18.89
N ARG A 357 2.29 2.22 18.49
CA ARG A 357 3.07 3.29 17.87
C ARG A 357 2.35 3.90 16.67
N TYR A 358 1.83 3.07 15.75
CA TYR A 358 1.10 3.59 14.60
C TYR A 358 -0.16 4.35 15.01
N LEU A 359 -0.97 3.82 15.93
CA LEU A 359 -2.23 4.43 16.35
C LEU A 359 -2.05 5.74 17.13
N THR A 360 -0.87 5.97 17.71
CA THR A 360 -0.55 7.18 18.47
C THR A 360 0.40 8.12 17.73
N ASN A 361 0.80 7.78 16.50
CA ASN A 361 1.65 8.61 15.65
C ASN A 361 0.91 9.88 15.20
N GLU A 362 1.59 11.03 15.19
CA GLU A 362 1.07 12.29 14.68
C GLU A 362 0.55 12.21 13.23
N TYR A 363 1.24 11.44 12.37
CA TYR A 363 0.85 11.24 10.98
C TYR A 363 -0.48 10.49 10.83
N THR A 364 -1.02 9.89 11.89
CA THR A 364 -2.36 9.30 11.91
C THR A 364 -3.46 10.31 12.23
N GLY A 365 -3.22 11.58 11.89
CA GLY A 365 -4.22 12.63 11.92
C GLY A 365 -4.34 13.30 13.28
N SER A 366 -3.22 13.66 13.90
CA SER A 366 -3.17 14.43 15.15
C SER A 366 -3.40 15.95 14.93
N ASN A 367 -3.42 16.69 16.04
CA ASN A 367 -3.41 18.16 16.03
C ASN A 367 -2.02 18.78 15.79
N GLU A 368 -0.96 17.98 15.75
CA GLU A 368 0.39 18.46 15.43
C GLU A 368 0.44 19.02 14.00
N LEU A 369 1.33 19.98 13.79
CA LEU A 369 1.44 20.73 12.54
C LEU A 369 2.50 20.12 11.63
N ASP A 370 2.21 20.06 10.34
CA ASP A 370 3.21 19.81 9.31
C ASP A 370 4.15 21.03 9.13
N GLU A 371 5.16 20.88 8.26
CA GLU A 371 6.11 21.95 7.91
C GLU A 371 5.45 23.23 7.36
N ASN A 372 4.21 23.15 6.88
CA ASN A 372 3.44 24.26 6.33
C ASN A 372 2.46 24.86 7.35
N GLY A 373 2.46 24.40 8.61
CA GLY A 373 1.54 24.84 9.65
C GLY A 373 0.13 24.26 9.52
N THR A 374 -0.06 23.18 8.78
CA THR A 374 -1.33 22.47 8.62
C THR A 374 -1.42 21.31 9.61
N PRO A 375 -2.47 21.22 10.45
CA PRO A 375 -2.66 20.06 11.32
C PRO A 375 -2.79 18.75 10.54
N TYR A 376 -2.12 17.67 10.97
CA TYR A 376 -2.21 16.36 10.32
C TYR A 376 -3.64 15.83 10.22
N ALA A 377 -4.51 16.18 11.18
CA ALA A 377 -5.94 15.89 11.16
C ALA A 377 -6.63 16.30 9.86
N LYS A 378 -6.16 17.38 9.20
CA LYS A 378 -6.72 17.89 7.94
C LYS A 378 -6.23 17.16 6.69
N LEU A 379 -5.22 16.30 6.81
CA LEU A 379 -4.66 15.58 5.66
C LEU A 379 -5.46 14.33 5.31
N GLY A 380 -6.45 13.96 6.13
CA GLY A 380 -7.36 12.84 5.86
C GLY A 380 -6.80 11.48 6.25
N GLY A 381 -5.81 11.44 7.15
CA GLY A 381 -5.28 10.21 7.77
C GLY A 381 -6.08 9.70 8.97
N GLY A 382 -5.49 8.74 9.68
CA GLY A 382 -5.93 8.19 10.96
C GLY A 382 -6.79 6.94 10.90
N HIS A 383 -7.52 6.69 11.99
CA HIS A 383 -8.40 5.53 12.14
C HIS A 383 -9.69 5.70 11.33
N LYS A 384 -9.83 4.89 10.30
CA LYS A 384 -10.91 4.96 9.32
C LYS A 384 -11.64 3.64 9.17
N ARG A 385 -12.88 3.72 8.74
CA ARG A 385 -13.71 2.57 8.39
C ARG A 385 -14.24 2.70 6.97
N TRP A 386 -14.42 1.56 6.32
CA TRP A 386 -15.00 1.49 4.98
C TRP A 386 -16.43 2.01 4.98
N ARG A 387 -16.77 2.86 4.01
CA ARG A 387 -18.18 3.05 3.66
C ARG A 387 -18.70 1.77 3.00
N VAL A 388 -19.98 1.48 3.22
CA VAL A 388 -20.70 0.39 2.58
C VAL A 388 -21.48 0.92 1.39
N THR A 389 -21.52 0.16 0.29
CA THR A 389 -22.39 0.49 -0.83
C THR A 389 -23.81 0.03 -0.52
N LYS A 390 -24.79 0.94 -0.59
CA LYS A 390 -26.22 0.64 -0.42
C LYS A 390 -27.01 1.08 -1.65
N ALA A 391 -28.13 0.42 -1.91
CA ALA A 391 -29.13 0.92 -2.86
C ALA A 391 -30.06 1.91 -2.14
N ILE A 392 -29.91 3.21 -2.42
CA ILE A 392 -30.71 4.28 -1.81
C ILE A 392 -31.46 4.99 -2.93
N GLY A 393 -32.80 4.97 -2.84
CA GLY A 393 -33.66 5.42 -3.94
C GLY A 393 -33.36 4.66 -5.24
N SER A 394 -33.00 5.39 -6.30
CA SER A 394 -32.64 4.81 -7.60
C SER A 394 -31.14 4.60 -7.81
N TRP A 395 -30.30 4.83 -6.79
CA TRP A 395 -28.85 4.93 -6.93
C TRP A 395 -28.11 3.95 -6.02
N TRP A 396 -26.92 3.55 -6.46
CA TRP A 396 -25.91 3.03 -5.55
C TRP A 396 -25.21 4.18 -4.83
N VAL A 397 -24.97 4.05 -3.53
CA VAL A 397 -24.37 5.09 -2.69
C VAL A 397 -23.40 4.46 -1.70
N ASN A 398 -22.18 5.00 -1.60
CA ASN A 398 -21.27 4.67 -0.48
C ASN A 398 -21.65 5.53 0.74
N THR A 399 -22.10 4.86 1.81
CA THR A 399 -22.58 5.47 3.05
C THR A 399 -22.13 4.68 4.28
N ILE A 400 -22.57 5.08 5.47
CA ILE A 400 -22.21 4.49 6.77
C ILE A 400 -23.23 3.39 7.13
N MET A 401 -22.80 2.37 7.86
CA MET A 401 -23.70 1.39 8.46
C MET A 401 -24.48 2.05 9.60
N ASP A 402 -25.78 1.80 9.71
CA ASP A 402 -26.64 2.44 10.73
C ASP A 402 -26.09 2.18 12.15
N ALA A 403 -25.56 0.98 12.40
CA ALA A 403 -24.94 0.59 13.66
C ALA A 403 -23.60 1.31 13.98
N ASP A 404 -23.00 1.95 12.98
CA ASP A 404 -21.73 2.68 13.13
C ASP A 404 -21.94 4.21 13.17
N GLU A 405 -23.16 4.72 12.98
CA GLU A 405 -23.44 6.18 12.94
C GLU A 405 -23.03 6.90 14.22
N THR A 406 -23.24 6.27 15.39
CA THR A 406 -22.87 6.86 16.69
C THR A 406 -21.36 6.97 16.91
N PHE A 407 -20.56 6.25 16.12
CA PHE A 407 -19.10 6.26 16.22
C PHE A 407 -18.45 7.03 15.06
N ALA A 408 -19.23 7.44 14.05
CA ALA A 408 -18.72 8.19 12.92
C ALA A 408 -18.32 9.60 13.38
N ILE A 409 -17.11 10.01 13.05
CA ILE A 409 -16.63 11.36 13.25
C ILE A 409 -16.78 12.10 11.92
N GLY A 410 -17.31 13.32 12.00
CA GLY A 410 -17.52 14.14 10.83
C GLY A 410 -16.21 14.47 10.11
N ASP A 411 -16.24 14.51 8.79
CA ASP A 411 -15.02 14.68 7.98
C ASP A 411 -14.44 16.09 8.08
N SER A 412 -15.15 17.04 8.69
CA SER A 412 -14.67 18.39 9.02
C SER A 412 -14.50 18.63 10.52
N ASP A 413 -14.75 17.63 11.36
CA ASP A 413 -14.55 17.70 12.82
C ASP A 413 -13.08 17.43 13.16
N TRP A 414 -12.24 18.39 12.79
CA TRP A 414 -10.78 18.28 12.93
C TRP A 414 -10.33 18.18 14.38
N ASP A 415 -11.07 18.79 15.30
CA ASP A 415 -10.74 18.75 16.73
C ASP A 415 -10.91 17.34 17.29
N THR A 416 -12.02 16.66 16.94
CA THR A 416 -12.24 15.27 17.37
C THR A 416 -11.27 14.32 16.65
N ILE A 417 -11.07 14.51 15.34
CA ILE A 417 -10.09 13.73 14.56
C ILE A 417 -8.69 13.84 15.16
N GLY A 418 -8.25 15.05 15.49
CA GLY A 418 -6.93 15.39 16.00
C GLY A 418 -6.62 14.86 17.40
N LYS A 419 -7.64 14.58 18.21
CA LYS A 419 -7.49 14.00 19.56
C LYS A 419 -7.36 12.48 19.58
N ARG A 420 -7.62 11.79 18.46
CA ARG A 420 -7.62 10.32 18.43
C ARG A 420 -6.30 9.69 18.86
N PRO A 421 -5.11 10.19 18.46
CA PRO A 421 -3.85 9.64 18.94
C PRO A 421 -3.71 9.69 20.47
N GLU A 422 -4.14 10.79 21.11
CA GLU A 422 -4.17 10.91 22.56
C GLU A 422 -5.15 9.93 23.20
N THR A 423 -6.35 9.78 22.62
CA THR A 423 -7.32 8.78 23.08
C THR A 423 -6.74 7.37 22.98
N PHE A 424 -6.10 6.99 21.86
CA PHE A 424 -5.44 5.70 21.72
C PHE A 424 -4.35 5.48 22.77
N GLU A 425 -3.56 6.51 23.10
CA GLU A 425 -2.54 6.42 24.15
C GLU A 425 -3.17 6.02 25.51
N THR A 426 -4.40 6.45 25.78
CA THR A 426 -5.12 6.12 27.03
C THR A 426 -5.82 4.76 27.03
N ILE A 427 -6.33 4.31 25.88
CA ILE A 427 -7.17 3.09 25.81
C ILE A 427 -6.39 1.85 25.37
N LEU A 428 -5.20 2.00 24.79
CA LEU A 428 -4.35 0.87 24.39
C LEU A 428 -3.53 0.34 25.55
N VAL A 429 -3.20 -0.95 25.49
CA VAL A 429 -2.33 -1.61 26.47
C VAL A 429 -0.96 -0.92 26.53
N ASN A 430 -0.45 -0.75 27.75
CA ASN A 430 0.93 -0.36 28.00
C ASN A 430 1.81 -1.61 28.10
N PHE A 431 2.91 -1.63 27.36
CA PHE A 431 3.85 -2.74 27.33
C PHE A 431 5.02 -2.51 28.29
N SER A 432 5.60 -3.59 28.80
CA SER A 432 6.82 -3.48 29.60
C SER A 432 7.99 -2.94 28.77
N PRO A 433 9.00 -2.30 29.39
CA PRO A 433 10.18 -1.83 28.66
C PRO A 433 10.88 -2.92 27.85
N ASP A 434 10.92 -4.16 28.34
CA ASP A 434 11.54 -5.29 27.64
C ASP A 434 10.76 -5.71 26.38
N GLU A 435 9.43 -5.70 26.43
CA GLU A 435 8.58 -5.96 25.26
C GLU A 435 8.75 -4.86 24.21
N GLN A 436 8.79 -3.59 24.64
CA GLN A 436 9.03 -2.46 23.76
C GLN A 436 10.40 -2.55 23.08
N LEU A 437 11.46 -2.82 23.86
CA LEU A 437 12.81 -3.01 23.37
C LEU A 437 12.86 -4.11 22.30
N LYS A 438 12.26 -5.28 22.59
CA LYS A 438 12.24 -6.41 21.66
C LYS A 438 11.54 -6.06 20.34
N SER A 439 10.39 -5.37 20.41
CA SER A 439 9.65 -4.97 19.22
C SER A 439 10.40 -3.92 18.41
N LEU A 440 10.97 -2.89 19.05
CA LEU A 440 11.75 -1.85 18.37
C LEU A 440 12.97 -2.44 17.63
N VAL A 441 13.73 -3.31 18.29
CA VAL A 441 14.88 -3.99 17.66
C VAL A 441 14.44 -4.87 16.49
N ALA A 442 13.33 -5.60 16.61
CA ALA A 442 12.78 -6.39 15.52
C ALA A 442 12.35 -5.52 14.33
N ASN A 443 11.77 -4.35 14.60
CA ASN A 443 11.35 -3.40 13.57
C ASN A 443 12.54 -2.72 12.87
N ILE A 444 13.61 -2.38 13.60
CA ILE A 444 14.89 -1.90 13.03
C ILE A 444 15.46 -2.97 12.07
N GLU A 445 15.52 -4.23 12.49
CA GLU A 445 16.03 -5.30 11.63
C GLU A 445 15.14 -5.53 10.40
N SER A 446 13.81 -5.42 10.56
CA SER A 446 12.88 -5.46 9.43
C SER A 446 13.14 -4.35 8.41
N GLN A 447 13.52 -3.13 8.83
CA GLN A 447 13.88 -2.06 7.90
C GLN A 447 15.22 -2.31 7.21
N ARG A 448 16.24 -2.78 7.96
CA ARG A 448 17.54 -3.17 7.38
C ARG A 448 17.39 -4.20 6.29
N GLN A 449 16.53 -5.18 6.49
CA GLN A 449 16.26 -6.23 5.51
C GLN A 449 15.56 -5.72 4.26
N HIS A 450 14.64 -4.77 4.41
CA HIS A 450 14.10 -4.07 3.25
C HIS A 450 15.22 -3.35 2.48
N LEU A 451 16.08 -2.63 3.20
CA LEU A 451 17.22 -1.90 2.63
C LEU A 451 18.29 -2.82 2.02
N ARG A 452 18.43 -4.04 2.50
CA ARG A 452 19.31 -5.07 1.89
C ARG A 452 18.88 -5.45 0.49
N ASN A 453 17.60 -5.30 0.14
CA ASN A 453 17.07 -5.58 -1.19
C ASN A 453 16.85 -4.32 -2.01
N TYR A 454 16.52 -3.22 -1.35
CA TYR A 454 16.19 -1.93 -1.95
C TYR A 454 16.96 -0.82 -1.23
N PRO A 455 18.29 -0.74 -1.41
CA PRO A 455 19.15 0.17 -0.63
C PRO A 455 18.80 1.65 -0.83
N ALA A 456 18.07 2.01 -1.89
CA ALA A 456 17.64 3.37 -2.15
C ALA A 456 16.33 3.78 -1.45
N SER A 457 15.65 2.85 -0.77
CA SER A 457 14.33 3.09 -0.14
C SER A 457 14.42 4.08 1.02
N CYS A 458 14.12 5.36 0.77
CA CYS A 458 14.14 6.39 1.82
C CYS A 458 13.06 6.17 2.88
N SER A 459 11.92 5.58 2.53
CA SER A 459 10.89 5.23 3.51
C SER A 459 11.40 4.23 4.56
N ALA A 460 12.17 3.22 4.14
CA ALA A 460 12.78 2.27 5.07
C ALA A 460 13.94 2.90 5.87
N ARG A 461 14.70 3.83 5.29
CA ARG A 461 15.74 4.59 6.01
C ARG A 461 15.13 5.45 7.12
N THR A 462 14.15 6.29 6.80
CA THR A 462 13.45 7.15 7.76
C THR A 462 12.80 6.32 8.87
N ARG A 463 12.05 5.26 8.54
CA ARG A 463 11.44 4.39 9.55
C ARG A 463 12.47 3.75 10.48
N ARG A 464 13.63 3.35 9.95
CA ARG A 464 14.69 2.79 10.78
C ARG A 464 15.18 3.82 11.80
N GLU A 465 15.41 5.06 11.37
CA GLU A 465 15.84 6.14 12.26
C GLU A 465 14.74 6.52 13.26
N GLU A 466 13.47 6.53 12.86
CA GLU A 466 12.35 6.73 13.79
C GLU A 466 12.31 5.63 14.88
N TYR A 467 12.53 4.36 14.53
CA TYR A 467 12.62 3.29 15.53
C TYR A 467 13.85 3.42 16.43
N PHE A 468 14.95 3.96 15.92
CA PHE A 468 16.10 4.31 16.77
C PHE A 468 15.78 5.46 17.71
N ALA A 469 15.08 6.50 17.25
CA ALA A 469 14.61 7.60 18.10
C ALA A 469 13.73 7.10 19.25
N ASP A 470 12.76 6.21 18.94
CA ASP A 470 11.93 5.54 19.94
C ASP A 470 12.75 4.69 20.90
N LEU A 471 13.76 3.98 20.38
CA LEU A 471 14.66 3.15 21.19
C LEU A 471 15.55 4.00 22.12
N TYR A 472 16.02 5.16 21.66
CA TYR A 472 16.75 6.10 22.50
C TYR A 472 15.89 6.66 23.63
N LYS A 473 14.65 7.06 23.31
CA LYS A 473 13.68 7.53 24.30
C LYS A 473 13.38 6.46 25.35
N LEU A 474 13.12 5.23 24.92
CA LEU A 474 12.93 4.08 25.82
C LEU A 474 14.19 3.83 26.69
N GLY A 475 15.36 3.92 26.07
CA GLY A 475 16.67 3.83 26.70
C GLY A 475 16.82 4.79 27.88
N GLU A 476 16.65 6.08 27.59
CA GLU A 476 16.80 7.18 28.54
C GLU A 476 15.74 7.12 29.65
N GLU A 477 14.47 6.94 29.29
CA GLU A 477 13.37 7.07 30.24
C GLU A 477 13.15 5.83 31.10
N LYS A 478 13.45 4.63 30.60
CA LYS A 478 13.01 3.35 31.20
C LYS A 478 14.12 2.32 31.42
N LEU A 479 15.17 2.32 30.60
CA LEU A 479 16.22 1.29 30.66
C LEU A 479 17.54 1.78 31.27
N GLY A 480 17.69 3.09 31.48
CA GLY A 480 18.95 3.68 31.94
C GLY A 480 20.09 3.53 30.94
N LEU A 481 19.78 3.47 29.64
CA LEU A 481 20.75 3.36 28.56
C LEU A 481 20.91 4.70 27.86
N THR A 482 22.17 5.12 27.67
CA THR A 482 22.51 6.29 26.86
C THR A 482 22.41 5.97 25.36
N ARG A 483 22.25 7.01 24.53
CA ARG A 483 22.32 6.87 23.06
C ARG A 483 23.57 6.14 22.59
N ALA A 484 24.73 6.47 23.15
CA ALA A 484 26.00 5.82 22.80
C ALA A 484 26.00 4.31 23.10
N GLN A 485 25.43 3.89 24.24
CA GLN A 485 25.29 2.46 24.58
C GLN A 485 24.31 1.74 23.65
N ILE A 486 23.24 2.41 23.24
CA ILE A 486 22.29 1.86 22.26
C ILE A 486 22.95 1.71 20.89
N ASP A 487 23.69 2.73 20.44
CA ASP A 487 24.41 2.68 19.18
C ASP A 487 25.47 1.58 19.17
N GLN A 488 26.25 1.46 20.24
CA GLN A 488 27.24 0.38 20.41
C GLN A 488 26.59 -1.00 20.36
N LYS A 489 25.41 -1.18 20.95
CA LYS A 489 24.75 -2.49 21.06
C LYS A 489 23.93 -2.85 19.83
N TYR A 490 23.31 -1.87 19.18
CA TYR A 490 22.26 -2.11 18.20
C TYR A 490 22.56 -1.53 16.82
N ARG A 491 23.31 -0.44 16.65
CA ARG A 491 23.65 0.07 15.31
C ARG A 491 24.71 -0.79 14.64
N LYS A 492 24.55 -0.99 13.33
CA LYS A 492 25.43 -1.76 12.45
C LYS A 492 26.00 -0.84 11.37
N LEU A 493 27.08 -1.26 10.72
CA LEU A 493 27.68 -0.54 9.60
C LEU A 493 26.65 -0.09 8.54
N GLU A 494 25.72 -0.96 8.16
CA GLU A 494 24.67 -0.65 7.18
C GLU A 494 23.76 0.52 7.58
N ASP A 495 23.63 0.84 8.88
CA ASP A 495 22.82 1.98 9.29
C ASP A 495 23.48 3.31 8.94
N TYR A 496 24.81 3.34 8.97
CA TYR A 496 25.60 4.52 8.60
C TYR A 496 25.78 4.60 7.09
N VAL A 497 26.05 3.47 6.43
CA VAL A 497 26.16 3.43 4.96
C VAL A 497 24.83 3.77 4.29
N LEU A 498 23.71 3.33 4.87
CA LEU A 498 22.37 3.64 4.40
C LEU A 498 21.70 4.68 5.31
N ALA A 499 22.43 5.73 5.71
CA ALA A 499 21.92 6.83 6.52
C ALA A 499 20.69 7.51 5.90
N GLU A 500 19.86 8.11 6.73
CA GLU A 500 18.65 8.79 6.29
C GLU A 500 18.93 9.95 5.33
N LEU A 501 18.08 10.07 4.33
CA LEU A 501 18.12 11.12 3.31
C LEU A 501 16.84 11.96 3.41
N VAL A 502 16.96 13.26 3.16
CA VAL A 502 15.79 14.15 3.08
C VAL A 502 15.03 13.82 1.79
N TYR A 503 13.84 13.24 1.92
CA TYR A 503 13.06 12.70 0.80
C TYR A 503 12.86 13.73 -0.33
N THR A 504 12.44 14.95 0.01
CA THR A 504 12.15 16.03 -0.95
C THR A 504 13.38 16.63 -1.62
N LYS A 505 14.59 16.26 -1.17
CA LYS A 505 15.87 16.80 -1.64
C LYS A 505 16.83 15.71 -2.12
N SER A 506 16.36 14.48 -2.33
CA SER A 506 17.23 13.35 -2.65
C SER A 506 16.65 12.47 -3.75
N LYS A 507 17.29 12.43 -4.92
CA LYS A 507 16.86 11.62 -6.05
C LYS A 507 17.03 10.12 -5.85
N THR A 508 17.92 9.71 -4.94
CA THR A 508 18.02 8.30 -4.51
C THR A 508 16.67 7.79 -4.01
N CYS A 509 15.85 8.64 -3.37
CA CYS A 509 14.56 8.23 -2.83
C CYS A 509 13.54 7.78 -3.89
N CYS A 510 13.76 8.11 -5.16
CA CYS A 510 12.91 7.71 -6.28
C CYS A 510 13.40 6.44 -6.99
N PHE A 511 14.49 5.83 -6.51
CA PHE A 511 15.17 4.73 -7.19
C PHE A 511 14.69 3.37 -6.68
N ASN A 512 13.39 3.10 -6.86
CA ASN A 512 12.72 1.88 -6.38
C ASN A 512 13.26 0.58 -7.01
N SER A 513 13.95 0.69 -8.15
CA SER A 513 14.58 -0.43 -8.86
C SER A 513 15.99 -0.78 -8.36
N SER A 514 16.47 -0.15 -7.28
CA SER A 514 17.69 -0.58 -6.59
C SER A 514 17.60 -2.05 -6.14
N THR A 515 18.71 -2.78 -6.19
CA THR A 515 18.72 -4.24 -6.03
C THR A 515 19.61 -4.73 -4.89
N ARG A 516 19.43 -6.01 -4.54
CA ARG A 516 20.31 -6.73 -3.60
C ARG A 516 21.80 -6.72 -4.03
N GLN A 517 22.08 -6.90 -5.32
CA GLN A 517 23.46 -6.87 -5.83
C GLN A 517 24.10 -5.49 -5.66
N MET A 518 23.32 -4.42 -5.81
CA MET A 518 23.80 -3.07 -5.51
C MET A 518 24.14 -2.91 -4.02
N PHE A 519 23.29 -3.43 -3.11
CA PHE A 519 23.60 -3.44 -1.68
C PHE A 519 24.92 -4.16 -1.38
N GLU A 520 25.15 -5.32 -2.00
CA GLU A 520 26.39 -6.08 -1.80
C GLU A 520 27.62 -5.27 -2.21
N ALA A 521 27.59 -4.61 -3.36
CA ALA A 521 28.67 -3.72 -3.79
C ALA A 521 28.85 -2.50 -2.87
N ILE A 522 27.74 -1.89 -2.44
CA ILE A 522 27.74 -0.73 -1.52
C ILE A 522 28.40 -1.08 -0.19
N MET A 523 28.04 -2.23 0.38
CA MET A 523 28.57 -2.67 1.66
C MET A 523 30.01 -3.14 1.55
N ASP A 524 30.36 -3.90 0.51
CA ASP A 524 31.73 -4.39 0.30
C ASP A 524 32.73 -3.23 0.20
N LEU A 525 32.41 -2.20 -0.61
CA LEU A 525 33.25 -1.00 -0.71
C LEU A 525 33.47 -0.35 0.66
N ASN A 526 32.42 -0.24 1.47
CA ASN A 526 32.53 0.35 2.80
C ASN A 526 33.29 -0.54 3.78
N VAL A 527 33.17 -1.87 3.69
CA VAL A 527 33.99 -2.80 4.49
C VAL A 527 35.47 -2.66 4.14
N GLN A 528 35.82 -2.53 2.85
CA GLN A 528 37.21 -2.33 2.43
C GLN A 528 37.82 -1.03 2.98
N ARG A 529 37.01 0.02 3.14
CA ARG A 529 37.42 1.30 3.72
C ARG A 529 37.71 1.24 5.22
N LEU A 530 37.19 0.22 5.91
CA LEU A 530 37.41 0.00 7.35
C LEU A 530 38.67 -0.83 7.65
N SER A 531 39.64 -0.88 6.73
CA SER A 531 40.86 -1.68 6.87
C SER A 531 41.58 -1.50 8.22
N ALA A 532 42.30 -2.54 8.66
CA ALA A 532 42.76 -2.74 10.04
C ALA A 532 43.65 -1.65 10.68
N TYR A 533 44.08 -0.62 9.95
CA TYR A 533 45.04 0.37 10.42
C TYR A 533 44.51 1.81 10.49
N GLU A 534 43.41 2.15 9.78
CA GLU A 534 42.77 3.47 9.82
C GLU A 534 41.27 3.34 9.58
N CYS A 535 40.44 3.76 10.55
CA CYS A 535 39.00 3.85 10.33
C CYS A 535 38.71 5.05 9.42
N GLN A 536 38.44 4.79 8.14
CA GLN A 536 37.97 5.82 7.23
C GLN A 536 36.46 5.97 7.37
N GLU A 537 35.97 7.22 7.34
CA GLU A 537 34.53 7.46 7.34
C GLU A 537 33.86 6.77 6.15
N VAL A 538 32.66 6.26 6.44
CA VAL A 538 31.83 5.52 5.49
C VAL A 538 31.34 6.44 4.38
N ILE A 539 31.18 5.88 3.18
CA ILE A 539 30.51 6.55 2.08
C ILE A 539 29.03 6.18 2.16
N VAL A 540 28.20 7.17 2.47
CA VAL A 540 26.75 7.01 2.44
C VAL A 540 26.28 6.74 1.02
N PHE A 541 25.44 5.73 0.83
CA PHE A 541 24.81 5.47 -0.46
C PHE A 541 23.77 6.55 -0.75
N LYS A 542 24.17 7.51 -1.58
CA LYS A 542 23.39 8.65 -2.08
C LYS A 542 23.99 9.19 -3.36
N ALA A 543 23.24 9.98 -4.13
CA ALA A 543 23.78 10.63 -5.32
C ALA A 543 24.79 11.73 -4.92
N THR A 544 25.94 11.74 -5.57
CA THR A 544 26.97 12.78 -5.44
C THR A 544 27.50 13.16 -6.81
N ALA A 545 27.69 14.45 -7.07
CA ALA A 545 28.07 14.99 -8.37
C ALA A 545 27.22 14.43 -9.54
N GLY A 546 25.93 14.21 -9.28
CA GLY A 546 24.97 13.71 -10.25
C GLY A 546 24.90 12.18 -10.39
N GLY A 547 25.70 11.40 -9.67
CA GLY A 547 25.76 9.94 -9.89
C GLY A 547 26.16 9.09 -8.68
N TYR A 548 26.49 7.83 -8.98
CA TYR A 548 26.82 6.78 -8.01
C TYR A 548 28.14 6.08 -8.38
N ASP A 549 29.05 6.80 -9.05
CA ASP A 549 30.20 6.25 -9.77
C ASP A 549 31.11 5.37 -8.92
N ALA A 550 31.31 5.73 -7.65
CA ALA A 550 32.14 4.94 -6.73
C ALA A 550 31.57 3.53 -6.53
N PHE A 551 30.26 3.42 -6.28
CA PHE A 551 29.57 2.15 -6.07
C PHE A 551 29.41 1.37 -7.38
N LYS A 552 29.11 2.08 -8.49
CA LYS A 552 28.98 1.45 -9.81
C LYS A 552 30.29 0.79 -10.25
N ARG A 553 31.41 1.50 -10.14
CA ARG A 553 32.75 0.96 -10.45
C ARG A 553 33.08 -0.25 -9.57
N HIS A 554 32.77 -0.16 -8.28
CA HIS A 554 32.99 -1.27 -7.34
C HIS A 554 32.15 -2.51 -7.71
N ALA A 555 30.89 -2.32 -8.08
CA ALA A 555 30.03 -3.40 -8.55
C ALA A 555 30.59 -4.06 -9.82
N GLU A 556 31.10 -3.27 -10.77
CA GLU A 556 31.76 -3.77 -11.98
C GLU A 556 33.01 -4.61 -11.65
N GLU A 557 33.83 -4.16 -10.69
CA GLU A 557 35.01 -4.90 -10.20
C GLU A 557 34.63 -6.24 -9.55
N MET A 558 33.48 -6.30 -8.86
CA MET A 558 32.93 -7.53 -8.27
C MET A 558 32.20 -8.43 -9.27
N GLY A 559 31.97 -7.97 -10.51
CA GLY A 559 31.13 -8.67 -11.48
C GLY A 559 29.64 -8.69 -11.12
N LEU A 560 29.18 -7.75 -10.30
CA LEU A 560 27.79 -7.59 -9.89
C LEU A 560 27.04 -6.67 -10.87
N THR A 561 25.74 -6.90 -11.03
CA THR A 561 24.90 -6.06 -11.90
C THR A 561 24.53 -4.77 -11.19
N TRP A 562 24.91 -3.64 -11.80
CA TRP A 562 24.46 -2.31 -11.38
C TRP A 562 23.31 -1.83 -12.27
N VAL A 563 22.20 -1.44 -11.64
CA VAL A 563 21.09 -0.80 -12.35
C VAL A 563 21.38 0.70 -12.41
N ASP A 564 21.23 1.31 -13.58
CA ASP A 564 21.36 2.77 -13.70
C ASP A 564 20.14 3.47 -13.10
N TRP A 565 20.38 4.63 -12.48
CA TRP A 565 19.32 5.41 -11.87
C TRP A 565 18.30 5.86 -12.92
N ARG A 566 17.03 5.74 -12.56
CA ARG A 566 15.89 6.32 -13.26
C ARG A 566 14.83 6.72 -12.23
N ALA A 567 13.93 7.61 -12.62
CA ALA A 567 12.75 7.92 -11.82
C ALA A 567 11.75 6.76 -11.97
N ASP A 568 11.71 5.85 -11.00
CA ASP A 568 10.74 4.73 -10.98
C ASP A 568 9.33 5.17 -10.58
N GLU A 569 9.21 6.39 -10.08
CA GLU A 569 7.96 7.08 -9.75
C GLU A 569 8.08 8.57 -10.12
N SER A 570 6.97 9.32 -10.00
CA SER A 570 7.02 10.78 -10.15
C SER A 570 8.04 11.38 -9.16
N CYS A 571 9.13 11.94 -9.68
CA CYS A 571 10.28 12.36 -8.89
C CYS A 571 10.62 13.85 -9.14
N PRO A 572 10.01 14.79 -8.39
CA PRO A 572 10.32 16.21 -8.48
C PRO A 572 11.82 16.53 -8.29
N GLN A 573 12.49 15.73 -7.49
CA GLN A 573 13.92 15.85 -7.16
C GLN A 573 14.85 15.17 -8.18
N SER A 574 14.35 14.69 -9.32
CA SER A 574 15.15 14.04 -10.38
C SER A 574 16.35 14.86 -10.88
N GLY A 575 16.24 16.19 -10.86
CA GLY A 575 17.31 17.11 -11.30
C GLY A 575 18.39 17.41 -10.25
N VAL A 576 18.27 16.88 -9.03
CA VAL A 576 19.24 17.12 -7.95
C VAL A 576 20.59 16.47 -8.27
N GLN A 577 21.68 17.23 -8.07
CA GLN A 577 23.05 16.74 -8.26
C GLN A 577 23.55 15.96 -7.05
N ASP A 578 23.37 16.54 -5.86
CA ASP A 578 23.81 15.96 -4.60
C ASP A 578 22.60 15.73 -3.68
N ASP A 579 22.45 14.49 -3.23
CA ASP A 579 21.42 14.15 -2.28
C ASP A 579 21.73 14.71 -0.88
N THR A 580 20.68 15.14 -0.22
CA THR A 580 20.77 15.71 1.13
C THR A 580 20.60 14.62 2.18
N GLN A 581 21.61 14.43 3.02
CA GLN A 581 21.55 13.55 4.18
C GLN A 581 20.92 14.29 5.37
N VAL A 582 20.25 13.56 6.26
CA VAL A 582 19.85 14.07 7.58
C VAL A 582 21.05 13.98 8.53
N ASP A 583 21.56 15.12 8.98
CA ASP A 583 22.78 15.20 9.81
C ASP A 583 22.45 14.97 11.30
N GLU A 584 22.12 13.73 11.66
CA GLU A 584 21.72 13.40 13.04
C GLU A 584 22.58 12.34 13.74
N ASN A 585 23.45 11.64 13.01
CA ASN A 585 24.22 10.53 13.57
C ASN A 585 25.72 10.87 13.66
N PRO A 586 26.38 10.60 14.81
CA PRO A 586 27.83 10.65 14.88
C PRO A 586 28.43 9.65 13.88
N GLY A 587 29.53 10.02 13.22
CA GLY A 587 30.16 9.21 12.17
C GLY A 587 30.52 7.80 12.67
N PHE A 588 30.54 6.81 11.77
CA PHE A 588 30.76 5.41 12.16
C PHE A 588 32.06 5.23 12.98
N CYS A 589 33.13 5.94 12.58
CA CYS A 589 34.44 5.87 13.22
C CYS A 589 34.52 6.58 14.59
N SER A 590 33.47 7.31 14.98
CA SER A 590 33.37 7.91 16.32
C SER A 590 32.79 6.94 17.36
N ASN A 591 32.26 5.79 16.93
CA ASN A 591 31.84 4.72 17.83
C ASN A 591 33.07 3.89 18.26
N PRO A 592 33.36 3.75 19.57
CA PRO A 592 34.56 3.06 20.05
C PRO A 592 34.59 1.56 19.77
N ASP A 593 33.43 0.91 19.60
CA ASP A 593 33.33 -0.52 19.26
C ASP A 593 32.22 -0.74 18.20
N PRO A 594 32.46 -0.36 16.93
CA PRO A 594 31.40 -0.42 15.94
C PRO A 594 31.16 -1.87 15.47
N ILE A 595 29.89 -2.25 15.34
CA ILE A 595 29.51 -3.57 14.85
C ILE A 595 29.69 -3.65 13.32
N VAL A 596 30.80 -4.23 12.89
CA VAL A 596 31.01 -4.70 11.51
C VAL A 596 30.48 -6.13 11.44
N SER A 597 29.22 -6.33 11.05
CA SER A 597 28.72 -7.68 10.79
C SER A 597 29.39 -8.22 9.52
N THR A 598 30.09 -9.34 9.61
CA THR A 598 30.49 -10.10 8.43
C THR A 598 29.22 -10.62 7.75
N TYR A 599 29.00 -10.21 6.49
CA TYR A 599 27.90 -10.70 5.68
C TYR A 599 28.24 -12.13 5.23
N GLU A 600 27.89 -13.14 6.04
CA GLU A 600 27.77 -14.50 5.51
C GLU A 600 26.52 -14.53 4.63
N GLY A 601 26.72 -14.77 3.33
CA GLY A 601 25.71 -14.69 2.27
C GLY A 601 24.57 -15.69 2.38
#